data_AF-A0A235I5M3-F1
#
_entry.id   AF-A0A235I5M3-F1
#
_cell.length_a   1.000
_cell.length_b   1.000
_cell.length_c   1.000
_cell.angle_alpha   90.00
_cell.angle_beta   90.00
_cell.angle_gamma   90.00
#
_symmetry.space_group_name_H-M   'P 1'
#
loop_
_entity.id
_entity.type
_entity.pdbx_description
1 polymer ?
#
loop_
_entity_poly.entity_id
_entity_poly.type
_entity_poly.pdbx_seq_one_letter_code
_entity_poly.pdbx_strand_id
1 'polypeptide(L)'
;MSSLFRWSSTKVTLLVLGITAATITPIVISAPASSQTPVPSATPSPATPSPTSTVNLSDVSSDYWARPFIQALAENNVISGFPDGTYRPNQPVTRAEFAALIQKAFSTQNRVRQLSAGGFSDVPANYWAAAAIQNAYETGFLAGYPGNVFRPNQEIPRVQGIVALSSGLGLTGGDTSTLTTYYNDASAIPEYAVGSVAAATVGNLVVNYPDVKQLNPQQSLTRAEAAALLYQALVKQGRVQPIASNLPASQYVVAGTPVSTDIVSLAASSSSFTTLTSLLKTAGLVDILQQPGPYTVFAPTNDAFAALPAATLEQLQQPENREALVKILRYHVVPGAVTASQLSAGELTTDEGRPVNIKIDSANSQVSVNNARVLQADVKASNGVIHAINQVLIPPDVNISQLNQPSTGSTTPDVNVGRSTRGGRSYIGGGGNIGLSGNDSALSDSNFAVISKLGLTNNLSVRPSVIFGDDTIFLVPVTLDFSPRTAGNVGERSFAISPFIGAGVAIEANLDTDIGLLLTGGVDLPVGSRFTVTGSVNASFLDDTDVGLLLGVGYNF
;
A
#
# COMPACT_ATOMS: atom_id res chain seq x y z
N MET A 1 -0.36 -75.73 -12.81
CA MET A 1 -1.54 -74.87 -12.57
C MET A 1 -1.22 -73.52 -13.22
N SER A 2 -1.47 -73.37 -14.54
CA SER A 2 -2.64 -72.67 -15.15
C SER A 2 -2.61 -71.15 -14.91
N SER A 3 -2.65 -70.21 -15.86
CA SER A 3 -2.74 -70.15 -17.34
C SER A 3 -2.60 -68.66 -17.73
N LEU A 4 -1.60 -68.25 -18.53
CA LEU A 4 -1.69 -67.64 -19.88
C LEU A 4 -3.06 -67.13 -20.40
N PHE A 5 -3.10 -65.85 -20.80
CA PHE A 5 -4.01 -65.20 -21.77
C PHE A 5 -3.20 -64.06 -22.47
N ARG A 6 -2.78 -64.15 -23.75
CA ARG A 6 -3.48 -63.82 -25.04
C ARG A 6 -3.97 -62.35 -25.09
N TRP A 7 -3.81 -61.54 -26.16
CA TRP A 7 -3.55 -61.68 -27.61
C TRP A 7 -3.24 -60.25 -28.16
N SER A 8 -2.32 -59.97 -29.10
CA SER A 8 -2.21 -60.22 -30.56
C SER A 8 -2.43 -58.97 -31.43
N SER A 9 -1.48 -58.78 -32.35
CA SER A 9 -1.30 -57.73 -33.36
C SER A 9 -2.38 -57.66 -34.45
N THR A 10 -2.52 -56.53 -35.14
CA THR A 10 -2.86 -56.49 -36.58
C THR A 10 -2.28 -55.25 -37.27
N LYS A 11 -1.95 -55.42 -38.55
CA LYS A 11 -1.06 -54.64 -39.41
C LYS A 11 -1.76 -53.55 -40.25
N VAL A 12 -0.94 -52.54 -40.59
CA VAL A 12 -0.80 -51.71 -41.82
C VAL A 12 -1.58 -52.15 -43.08
N THR A 13 -2.09 -51.19 -43.89
CA THR A 13 -1.76 -50.95 -45.34
C THR A 13 -2.82 -50.10 -46.11
N LEU A 14 -2.40 -48.90 -46.60
CA LEU A 14 -2.46 -48.30 -47.96
C LEU A 14 -3.77 -48.15 -48.80
N LEU A 15 -4.04 -46.92 -49.28
CA LEU A 15 -4.46 -46.43 -50.64
C LEU A 15 -5.19 -45.06 -50.47
N VAL A 16 -5.26 -44.06 -51.36
CA VAL A 16 -4.47 -43.44 -52.44
C VAL A 16 -5.39 -42.40 -53.15
N LEU A 17 -4.80 -41.28 -53.60
CA LEU A 17 -5.21 -40.31 -54.65
C LEU A 17 -6.51 -39.48 -54.60
N GLY A 18 -6.33 -38.20 -54.95
CA GLY A 18 -7.34 -37.37 -55.62
C GLY A 18 -7.06 -35.86 -55.59
N ILE A 19 -6.17 -35.37 -56.46
CA ILE A 19 -6.00 -33.92 -56.73
C ILE A 19 -6.99 -33.50 -57.82
N THR A 20 -7.78 -32.46 -57.57
CA THR A 20 -8.33 -31.60 -58.63
C THR A 20 -8.31 -30.15 -58.16
N ALA A 21 -7.67 -29.29 -58.97
CA ALA A 21 -7.62 -27.85 -58.79
C ALA A 21 -8.91 -27.19 -59.33
N ALA A 22 -9.42 -26.19 -58.60
CA ALA A 22 -10.34 -25.19 -59.14
C ALA A 22 -10.09 -23.84 -58.44
N THR A 23 -9.89 -22.81 -59.25
CA THR A 23 -9.65 -21.41 -58.87
C THR A 23 -10.92 -20.75 -58.37
N ILE A 24 -10.90 -20.15 -57.17
CA ILE A 24 -12.00 -19.31 -56.68
C ILE A 24 -11.42 -18.10 -55.93
N THR A 25 -11.82 -16.91 -56.38
CA THR A 25 -11.51 -15.59 -55.82
C THR A 25 -12.05 -15.42 -54.40
N PRO A 26 -11.41 -14.64 -53.52
CA PRO A 26 -11.91 -14.43 -52.16
C PRO A 26 -13.11 -13.47 -52.17
N ILE A 27 -14.25 -13.94 -51.67
CA ILE A 27 -15.33 -13.09 -51.16
C ILE A 27 -15.24 -13.17 -49.63
N VAL A 28 -15.06 -12.02 -49.00
CA VAL A 28 -15.09 -11.88 -47.54
C VAL A 28 -16.55 -11.82 -47.10
N ILE A 29 -17.00 -12.82 -46.33
CA ILE A 29 -18.30 -12.79 -45.64
C ILE A 29 -18.07 -13.21 -44.19
N SER A 30 -18.59 -12.37 -43.29
CA SER A 30 -18.55 -12.38 -41.84
C SER A 30 -18.97 -13.70 -41.22
N ALA A 31 -18.24 -14.15 -40.19
CA ALA A 31 -18.62 -15.33 -39.39
C ALA A 31 -19.78 -15.00 -38.42
N PRO A 32 -20.79 -15.87 -38.31
CA PRO A 32 -21.87 -15.73 -37.35
C PRO A 32 -21.51 -16.31 -35.97
N ALA A 33 -22.24 -15.84 -34.96
CA ALA A 33 -22.18 -16.29 -33.58
C ALA A 33 -22.58 -17.77 -33.42
N SER A 34 -21.96 -18.45 -32.46
CA SER A 34 -22.45 -19.70 -31.89
C SER A 34 -22.44 -19.60 -30.37
N SER A 35 -23.63 -19.84 -29.82
CA SER A 35 -24.02 -19.91 -28.42
C SER A 35 -23.48 -21.16 -27.70
N GLN A 36 -23.05 -21.00 -26.43
CA GLN A 36 -22.96 -22.10 -25.46
C GLN A 36 -23.64 -21.70 -24.13
N THR A 37 -24.43 -22.65 -23.62
CA THR A 37 -25.25 -22.67 -22.40
C THR A 37 -24.41 -22.67 -21.09
N PRO A 38 -25.03 -22.46 -19.91
CA PRO A 38 -24.42 -21.78 -18.76
C PRO A 38 -23.80 -22.72 -17.71
N VAL A 39 -22.74 -22.24 -17.06
CA VAL A 39 -22.10 -22.84 -15.86
C VAL A 39 -22.45 -21.97 -14.64
N PRO A 40 -22.71 -22.53 -13.44
CA PRO A 40 -23.28 -21.79 -12.31
C PRO A 40 -22.31 -20.77 -11.71
N SER A 41 -22.88 -19.68 -11.22
CA SER A 41 -22.25 -18.55 -10.53
C SER A 41 -21.22 -18.95 -9.47
N ALA A 42 -19.98 -18.48 -9.64
CA ALA A 42 -19.10 -18.19 -8.53
C ALA A 42 -19.38 -16.75 -8.06
N THR A 43 -19.71 -16.62 -6.78
CA THR A 43 -19.86 -15.36 -6.04
C THR A 43 -18.67 -14.43 -6.29
N PRO A 44 -18.87 -13.13 -6.58
CA PRO A 44 -17.75 -12.21 -6.80
C PRO A 44 -16.98 -11.99 -5.49
N SER A 45 -15.70 -12.35 -5.49
CA SER A 45 -14.74 -11.85 -4.51
C SER A 45 -14.43 -10.37 -4.82
N PRO A 46 -14.18 -9.51 -3.83
CA PRO A 46 -14.15 -8.05 -4.01
C PRO A 46 -13.07 -7.66 -5.03
N ALA A 47 -13.47 -6.88 -6.03
CA ALA A 47 -12.55 -6.32 -7.01
C ALA A 47 -11.48 -5.48 -6.29
N THR A 48 -10.22 -5.91 -6.37
CA THR A 48 -9.11 -4.99 -6.25
C THR A 48 -9.27 -3.94 -7.37
N PRO A 49 -9.33 -2.64 -7.06
CA PRO A 49 -9.47 -1.63 -8.10
C PRO A 49 -8.24 -1.71 -9.02
N SER A 50 -8.49 -2.04 -10.29
CA SER A 50 -7.54 -1.76 -11.36
C SER A 50 -7.39 -0.24 -11.46
N PRO A 51 -6.18 0.29 -11.76
CA PRO A 51 -5.99 1.73 -11.91
C PRO A 51 -6.87 2.23 -13.06
N THR A 52 -7.95 2.92 -12.70
CA THR A 52 -8.85 3.60 -13.62
C THR A 52 -8.08 4.70 -14.37
N SER A 53 -8.19 4.69 -15.70
CA SER A 53 -7.95 5.78 -16.65
C SER A 53 -7.37 7.08 -16.06
N THR A 54 -6.06 7.32 -16.27
CA THR A 54 -5.41 8.60 -15.96
C THR A 54 -6.07 9.72 -16.75
N VAL A 55 -6.73 10.65 -16.07
CA VAL A 55 -7.24 11.89 -16.69
C VAL A 55 -6.02 12.73 -17.09
N ASN A 56 -5.62 12.68 -18.36
CA ASN A 56 -4.51 13.48 -18.89
C ASN A 56 -4.97 14.93 -19.08
N LEU A 57 -4.52 15.82 -18.18
CA LEU A 57 -4.73 17.27 -18.25
C LEU A 57 -3.46 17.91 -18.83
N SER A 58 -3.54 18.46 -20.03
CA SER A 58 -2.36 18.82 -20.84
C SER A 58 -1.52 19.97 -20.29
N ASP A 59 -2.10 20.81 -19.42
CA ASP A 59 -1.49 21.99 -18.81
C ASP A 59 -1.16 21.81 -17.32
N VAL A 60 -1.23 20.58 -16.82
CA VAL A 60 -0.78 20.19 -15.47
C VAL A 60 0.41 19.26 -15.62
N SER A 61 1.62 19.83 -15.56
CA SER A 61 2.86 19.06 -15.71
C SER A 61 3.03 18.01 -14.60
N SER A 62 3.82 16.97 -14.86
CA SER A 62 4.00 15.84 -13.93
C SER A 62 4.56 16.25 -12.56
N ASP A 63 5.29 17.36 -12.52
CA ASP A 63 5.93 17.98 -11.36
C ASP A 63 5.13 19.18 -10.80
N TYR A 64 3.98 19.52 -11.38
CA TYR A 64 3.16 20.63 -10.92
C TYR A 64 2.68 20.38 -9.47
N TRP A 65 2.85 21.37 -8.59
CA TRP A 65 2.67 21.21 -7.15
C TRP A 65 1.28 20.67 -6.76
N ALA A 66 0.23 21.10 -7.48
CA ALA A 66 -1.13 20.71 -7.19
C ALA A 66 -1.57 19.42 -7.90
N ARG A 67 -0.71 18.83 -8.75
CA ARG A 67 -1.07 17.68 -9.61
C ARG A 67 -1.68 16.53 -8.82
N PRO A 68 -1.14 16.11 -7.65
CA PRO A 68 -1.73 15.00 -6.90
C PRO A 68 -3.17 15.30 -6.43
N PHE A 69 -3.46 16.53 -5.98
CA PHE A 69 -4.81 16.94 -5.59
C PHE A 69 -5.76 16.94 -6.79
N ILE A 70 -5.33 17.55 -7.90
CA ILE A 70 -6.13 17.69 -9.12
C ILE A 70 -6.45 16.31 -9.70
N GLN A 71 -5.44 15.43 -9.82
CA GLN A 71 -5.62 14.10 -10.37
C GLN A 71 -6.60 13.27 -9.52
N ALA A 72 -6.41 13.26 -8.20
CA ALA A 72 -7.29 12.51 -7.32
C ALA A 72 -8.74 13.04 -7.36
N LEU A 73 -8.95 14.36 -7.40
CA LEU A 73 -10.29 14.92 -7.55
C LEU A 73 -10.92 14.59 -8.91
N ALA A 74 -10.13 14.55 -9.99
CA ALA A 74 -10.61 14.17 -11.31
C ALA A 74 -11.02 12.69 -11.36
N GLU A 75 -10.21 11.80 -10.78
CA GLU A 75 -10.52 10.37 -10.63
C GLU A 75 -11.79 10.12 -9.79
N ASN A 76 -12.03 10.97 -8.80
CA ASN A 76 -13.24 10.93 -7.98
C ASN A 76 -14.43 11.69 -8.59
N ASN A 77 -14.34 12.11 -9.86
CA ASN A 77 -15.38 12.86 -10.58
C ASN A 77 -15.81 14.17 -9.88
N VAL A 78 -14.95 14.77 -9.06
CA VAL A 78 -15.22 16.03 -8.36
C VAL A 78 -14.91 17.24 -9.23
N ILE A 79 -13.87 17.14 -10.05
CA ILE A 79 -13.47 18.18 -11.00
C ILE A 79 -13.34 17.59 -12.40
N SER A 80 -13.48 18.44 -13.41
CA SER A 80 -13.24 18.10 -14.81
C SER A 80 -12.37 19.16 -15.48
N GLY A 81 -11.60 18.74 -16.47
CA GLY A 81 -10.95 19.65 -17.41
C GLY A 81 -11.97 20.34 -18.33
N PHE A 82 -11.48 21.29 -19.10
CA PHE A 82 -12.21 21.92 -20.19
C PHE A 82 -12.26 21.00 -21.42
N PRO A 83 -13.20 21.21 -22.36
CA PRO A 83 -13.31 20.41 -23.58
C PRO A 83 -12.05 20.40 -24.45
N ASP A 84 -11.16 21.38 -24.27
CA ASP A 84 -9.86 21.49 -24.95
C ASP A 84 -8.75 20.64 -24.29
N GLY A 85 -9.07 19.87 -23.24
CA GLY A 85 -8.11 19.01 -22.52
C GLY A 85 -7.31 19.71 -21.43
N THR A 86 -7.55 21.02 -21.20
CA THR A 86 -6.86 21.81 -20.17
C THR A 86 -7.58 21.80 -18.83
N TYR A 87 -6.89 22.11 -17.73
CA TYR A 87 -7.47 22.35 -16.40
C TYR A 87 -7.43 23.83 -15.99
N ARG A 88 -6.49 24.60 -16.53
CA ARG A 88 -6.21 26.02 -16.27
C ARG A 88 -5.92 26.29 -14.79
N PRO A 89 -4.89 25.65 -14.20
CA PRO A 89 -4.70 25.62 -12.75
C PRO A 89 -4.50 27.00 -12.10
N ASN A 90 -3.91 27.96 -12.80
CA ASN A 90 -3.63 29.30 -12.28
C ASN A 90 -4.79 30.30 -12.50
N GLN A 91 -5.88 29.90 -13.15
CA GLN A 91 -7.01 30.79 -13.41
C GLN A 91 -7.78 31.04 -12.10
N PRO A 92 -8.15 32.30 -11.78
CA PRO A 92 -9.05 32.61 -10.68
C PRO A 92 -10.42 31.94 -10.83
N VAL A 93 -11.02 31.60 -9.69
CA VAL A 93 -12.35 30.97 -9.61
C VAL A 93 -13.38 31.99 -9.17
N THR A 94 -14.50 32.06 -9.87
CA THR A 94 -15.66 32.88 -9.46
C THR A 94 -16.45 32.21 -8.33
N ARG A 95 -17.23 32.98 -7.58
CA ARG A 95 -18.10 32.46 -6.52
C ARG A 95 -19.10 31.41 -7.03
N ALA A 96 -19.62 31.58 -8.25
CA ALA A 96 -20.49 30.60 -8.89
C ALA A 96 -19.77 29.30 -9.24
N GLU A 97 -18.57 29.37 -9.80
CA GLU A 97 -17.75 28.20 -10.11
C GLU A 97 -17.35 27.45 -8.83
N PHE A 98 -16.99 28.17 -7.77
CA PHE A 98 -16.67 27.55 -6.49
C PHE A 98 -17.90 26.86 -5.87
N ALA A 99 -19.10 27.43 -6.01
CA ALA A 99 -20.34 26.78 -5.60
C ALA A 99 -20.61 25.47 -6.37
N ALA A 100 -20.32 25.45 -7.68
CA ALA A 100 -20.43 24.24 -8.50
C ALA A 100 -19.45 23.14 -8.05
N LEU A 101 -18.21 23.53 -7.72
CA LEU A 101 -17.22 22.62 -7.16
C LEU A 101 -17.67 22.05 -5.81
N ILE A 102 -18.21 22.89 -4.92
CA ILE A 102 -18.77 22.45 -3.63
C ILE A 102 -19.92 21.46 -3.84
N GLN A 103 -20.88 21.78 -4.71
CA GLN A 103 -22.02 20.90 -4.98
C GLN A 103 -21.56 19.52 -5.49
N LYS A 104 -20.55 19.50 -6.37
CA LYS A 104 -20.01 18.26 -6.91
C LYS A 104 -19.25 17.46 -5.84
N ALA A 105 -18.45 18.14 -5.01
CA ALA A 105 -17.70 17.52 -3.93
C ALA A 105 -18.63 17.02 -2.81
N PHE A 106 -19.66 17.76 -2.42
CA PHE A 106 -20.47 17.55 -1.20
C PHE A 106 -21.96 17.37 -1.50
N SER A 107 -22.28 16.57 -2.53
CA SER A 107 -23.67 16.33 -2.97
C SER A 107 -24.58 15.71 -1.91
N THR A 108 -24.01 15.02 -0.91
CA THR A 108 -24.73 14.35 0.17
C THR A 108 -24.77 15.16 1.48
N GLN A 109 -24.33 16.42 1.48
CA GLN A 109 -24.31 17.24 2.69
C GLN A 109 -25.73 17.61 3.14
N ASN A 110 -25.97 17.56 4.46
CA ASN A 110 -27.24 17.97 5.05
C ASN A 110 -27.49 19.47 4.84
N ARG A 111 -28.74 19.82 4.54
CA ARG A 111 -29.17 21.22 4.45
C ARG A 111 -29.41 21.77 5.86
N VAL A 112 -28.79 22.90 6.14
CA VAL A 112 -28.84 23.63 7.42
C VAL A 112 -29.57 24.98 7.29
N ARG A 113 -29.87 25.40 6.05
CA ARG A 113 -30.63 26.62 5.73
C ARG A 113 -31.59 26.34 4.58
N GLN A 114 -32.57 27.23 4.39
CA GLN A 114 -33.47 27.21 3.25
C GLN A 114 -33.41 28.54 2.52
N LEU A 115 -33.21 28.51 1.20
CA LEU A 115 -33.24 29.72 0.39
C LEU A 115 -34.70 30.12 0.11
N SER A 116 -35.02 31.41 0.25
CA SER A 116 -36.34 31.94 -0.08
C SER A 116 -36.71 31.65 -1.54
N ALA A 117 -38.01 31.48 -1.83
CA ALA A 117 -38.50 31.13 -3.17
C ALA A 117 -38.06 32.10 -4.30
N GLY A 118 -37.74 33.35 -3.96
CA GLY A 118 -37.21 34.35 -4.89
C GLY A 118 -35.70 34.27 -5.17
N GLY A 119 -34.97 33.37 -4.50
CA GLY A 119 -33.52 33.23 -4.65
C GLY A 119 -32.73 34.49 -4.25
N PHE A 120 -31.50 34.59 -4.76
CA PHE A 120 -30.71 35.83 -4.69
C PHE A 120 -31.11 36.77 -5.84
N SER A 121 -31.15 38.07 -5.57
CA SER A 121 -31.64 39.08 -6.51
C SER A 121 -30.77 39.23 -7.77
N ASP A 122 -29.49 38.83 -7.70
CA ASP A 122 -28.52 38.88 -8.78
C ASP A 122 -28.22 37.49 -9.40
N VAL A 123 -29.02 36.47 -9.06
CA VAL A 123 -28.90 35.12 -9.64
C VAL A 123 -30.23 34.75 -10.32
N PRO A 124 -30.35 34.93 -11.64
CA PRO A 124 -31.51 34.49 -12.40
C PRO A 124 -31.76 32.98 -12.24
N ALA A 125 -33.03 32.57 -12.27
CA ALA A 125 -33.40 31.15 -12.12
C ALA A 125 -32.79 30.24 -13.20
N ASN A 126 -32.53 30.79 -14.40
CA ASN A 126 -31.88 30.09 -15.51
C ASN A 126 -30.35 30.26 -15.55
N TYR A 127 -29.75 30.91 -14.55
CA TYR A 127 -28.30 31.00 -14.46
C TYR A 127 -27.70 29.61 -14.30
N TRP A 128 -26.64 29.30 -15.05
CA TRP A 128 -26.09 27.94 -15.16
C TRP A 128 -25.71 27.32 -13.79
N ALA A 129 -25.29 28.14 -12.83
CA ALA A 129 -24.92 27.71 -11.48
C ALA A 129 -26.02 27.93 -10.43
N ALA A 130 -27.26 28.30 -10.81
CA ALA A 130 -28.33 28.62 -9.85
C ALA A 130 -28.56 27.50 -8.84
N ALA A 131 -28.62 26.24 -9.30
CA ALA A 131 -28.78 25.07 -8.44
C ALA A 131 -27.56 24.83 -7.52
N ALA A 132 -26.35 25.06 -8.03
CA ALA A 132 -25.12 24.94 -7.26
C ALA A 132 -25.04 26.01 -6.16
N ILE A 133 -25.41 27.25 -6.48
CA ILE A 133 -25.47 28.37 -5.55
C ILE A 133 -26.49 28.10 -4.45
N GLN A 134 -27.69 27.63 -4.81
CA GLN A 134 -28.69 27.22 -3.82
C GLN A 134 -28.15 26.10 -2.92
N ASN A 135 -27.56 25.05 -3.51
CA ASN A 135 -27.01 23.93 -2.75
C ASN A 135 -25.93 24.40 -1.76
N ALA A 136 -24.95 25.18 -2.23
CA ALA A 136 -23.86 25.68 -1.39
C ALA A 136 -24.38 26.61 -0.26
N TYR A 137 -25.44 27.38 -0.52
CA TYR A 137 -26.08 28.19 0.51
C TYR A 137 -26.81 27.34 1.56
N GLU A 138 -27.66 26.42 1.11
CA GLU A 138 -28.52 25.61 1.97
C GLU A 138 -27.72 24.60 2.80
N THR A 139 -26.57 24.14 2.29
CA THR A 139 -25.64 23.25 3.01
C THR A 139 -24.65 24.02 3.91
N GLY A 140 -24.74 25.35 3.95
CA GLY A 140 -23.95 26.19 4.85
C GLY A 140 -22.53 26.49 4.39
N PHE A 141 -22.10 25.98 3.23
CA PHE A 141 -20.79 26.28 2.67
C PHE A 141 -20.66 27.74 2.24
N LEU A 142 -21.64 28.31 1.56
CA LEU A 142 -21.59 29.71 1.12
C LEU A 142 -22.71 30.54 1.74
N ALA A 143 -22.47 31.85 1.81
CA ALA A 143 -23.45 32.84 2.22
C ALA A 143 -23.57 33.93 1.16
N GLY A 144 -24.75 34.56 1.09
CA GLY A 144 -24.94 35.81 0.34
C GLY A 144 -24.42 37.01 1.11
N TYR A 145 -24.38 38.15 0.45
CA TYR A 145 -24.07 39.45 1.02
C TYR A 145 -25.34 40.21 1.44
N PRO A 146 -25.21 41.26 2.27
CA PRO A 146 -26.32 42.17 2.55
C PRO A 146 -27.00 42.67 1.26
N GLY A 147 -28.33 42.79 1.30
CA GLY A 147 -29.14 43.13 0.12
C GLY A 147 -29.61 41.93 -0.72
N ASN A 148 -29.50 40.70 -0.19
CA ASN A 148 -29.93 39.46 -0.84
C ASN A 148 -29.22 39.19 -2.18
N VAL A 149 -27.92 39.51 -2.26
CA VAL A 149 -27.08 39.29 -3.46
C VAL A 149 -26.03 38.21 -3.21
N PHE A 150 -25.69 37.42 -4.22
CA PHE A 150 -24.67 36.37 -4.14
C PHE A 150 -23.34 36.77 -4.79
N ARG A 151 -23.37 37.65 -5.79
CA ARG A 151 -22.26 38.09 -6.65
C ARG A 151 -21.60 36.93 -7.41
N PRO A 152 -22.33 36.24 -8.31
CA PRO A 152 -21.88 34.98 -8.91
C PRO A 152 -20.60 35.12 -9.74
N ASN A 153 -20.40 36.25 -10.42
CA ASN A 153 -19.24 36.50 -11.29
C ASN A 153 -18.03 37.10 -10.55
N GLN A 154 -18.15 37.37 -9.25
CA GLN A 154 -17.02 37.89 -8.47
C GLN A 154 -16.00 36.76 -8.26
N GLU A 155 -14.73 37.01 -8.54
CA GLU A 155 -13.64 36.13 -8.13
C GLU A 155 -13.63 35.98 -6.61
N ILE A 156 -13.64 34.74 -6.13
CA ILE A 156 -13.74 34.49 -4.69
C ILE A 156 -12.37 34.75 -4.02
N PRO A 157 -12.29 35.62 -3.01
CA PRO A 157 -11.07 35.75 -2.22
C PRO A 157 -10.73 34.43 -1.53
N ARG A 158 -9.46 34.10 -1.47
CA ARG A 158 -8.93 32.86 -0.88
C ARG A 158 -9.46 32.61 0.53
N VAL A 159 -9.52 33.64 1.38
CA VAL A 159 -10.07 33.53 2.73
C VAL A 159 -11.55 33.12 2.74
N GLN A 160 -12.35 33.59 1.77
CA GLN A 160 -13.75 33.21 1.68
C GLN A 160 -13.93 31.75 1.25
N GLY A 161 -13.03 31.22 0.40
CA GLY A 161 -13.00 29.80 0.07
C GLY A 161 -12.71 28.93 1.31
N ILE A 162 -11.75 29.34 2.15
CA ILE A 162 -11.42 28.64 3.40
C ILE A 162 -12.58 28.71 4.40
N VAL A 163 -13.15 29.90 4.61
CA VAL A 163 -14.33 30.09 5.48
C VAL A 163 -15.49 29.23 5.01
N ALA A 164 -15.69 29.14 3.69
CA ALA A 164 -16.77 28.37 3.11
C ALA A 164 -16.67 26.87 3.43
N LEU A 165 -15.48 26.30 3.21
CA LEU A 165 -15.23 24.89 3.52
C LEU A 165 -15.26 24.64 5.02
N SER A 166 -14.66 25.51 5.83
CA SER A 166 -14.70 25.41 7.30
C SER A 166 -16.14 25.42 7.83
N SER A 167 -16.98 26.32 7.31
CA SER A 167 -18.37 26.48 7.75
C SER A 167 -19.24 25.31 7.30
N GLY A 168 -19.13 24.91 6.03
CA GLY A 168 -19.93 23.81 5.47
C GLY A 168 -19.59 22.45 6.10
N LEU A 169 -18.33 22.27 6.52
CA LEU A 169 -17.91 21.08 7.28
C LEU A 169 -18.20 21.17 8.79
N GLY A 170 -18.66 22.32 9.29
CA GLY A 170 -18.91 22.52 10.72
C GLY A 170 -17.64 22.48 11.58
N LEU A 171 -16.49 22.92 11.05
CA LEU A 171 -15.24 22.96 11.81
C LEU A 171 -15.31 24.02 12.92
N THR A 172 -14.96 23.63 14.14
CA THR A 172 -14.95 24.50 15.32
C THR A 172 -13.70 24.23 16.17
N GLY A 173 -13.36 25.16 17.07
CA GLY A 173 -12.34 24.91 18.10
C GLY A 173 -10.89 25.22 17.70
N GLY A 174 -10.67 26.00 16.64
CA GLY A 174 -9.33 26.52 16.33
C GLY A 174 -8.92 27.64 17.30
N ASP A 175 -7.76 27.48 17.95
CA ASP A 175 -7.18 28.55 18.76
C ASP A 175 -6.67 29.68 17.87
N THR A 176 -7.33 30.83 17.94
CA THR A 176 -7.03 31.99 17.10
C THR A 176 -5.65 32.57 17.37
N SER A 177 -5.08 32.35 18.57
CA SER A 177 -3.73 32.79 18.91
C SER A 177 -2.65 32.05 18.12
N THR A 178 -2.96 30.86 17.59
CA THR A 178 -2.02 30.05 16.80
C THR A 178 -1.82 30.56 15.39
N LEU A 179 -2.71 31.42 14.87
CA LEU A 179 -2.61 31.92 13.50
C LEU A 179 -1.29 32.67 13.22
N THR A 180 -0.76 33.40 14.20
CA THR A 180 0.55 34.08 14.08
C THR A 180 1.73 33.11 14.11
N THR A 181 1.52 31.86 14.55
CA THR A 181 2.51 30.78 14.45
C THR A 181 2.54 30.18 13.05
N TYR A 182 1.38 30.09 12.40
CA TYR A 182 1.22 29.49 11.07
C TYR A 182 1.47 30.46 9.94
N TYR A 183 1.07 31.72 10.09
CA TYR A 183 1.04 32.68 9.00
C TYR A 183 1.81 33.96 9.32
N ASN A 184 2.71 34.33 8.42
CA ASN A 184 3.44 35.60 8.47
C ASN A 184 2.48 36.79 8.25
N ASP A 185 1.41 36.56 7.48
CA ASP A 185 0.37 37.53 7.14
C ASP A 185 -0.93 37.33 7.93
N ALA A 186 -0.85 36.73 9.13
CA ALA A 186 -2.02 36.48 9.98
C ALA A 186 -2.85 37.74 10.25
N SER A 187 -2.21 38.92 10.32
CA SER A 187 -2.88 40.22 10.52
C SER A 187 -3.73 40.67 9.32
N ALA A 188 -3.54 40.09 8.13
CA ALA A 188 -4.34 40.37 6.94
C ALA A 188 -5.66 39.57 6.90
N ILE A 189 -5.86 38.62 7.83
CA ILE A 189 -7.08 37.84 7.95
C ILE A 189 -8.20 38.74 8.50
N PRO A 190 -9.32 38.93 7.78
CA PRO A 190 -10.44 39.70 8.29
C PRO A 190 -11.01 39.10 9.57
N GLU A 191 -11.47 39.96 10.49
CA GLU A 191 -12.00 39.56 11.79
C GLU A 191 -13.09 38.47 11.69
N TYR A 192 -14.02 38.62 10.73
CA TYR A 192 -15.08 37.64 10.50
C TYR A 192 -14.58 36.23 10.13
N ALA A 193 -13.35 36.13 9.60
CA ALA A 193 -12.77 34.89 9.11
C ALA A 193 -11.82 34.23 10.13
N VAL A 194 -11.33 34.97 11.13
CA VAL A 194 -10.29 34.52 12.07
C VAL A 194 -10.61 33.15 12.66
N GLY A 195 -11.81 32.96 13.22
CA GLY A 195 -12.20 31.69 13.84
C GLY A 195 -12.29 30.52 12.84
N SER A 196 -12.82 30.77 11.65
CA SER A 196 -12.92 29.75 10.59
C SER A 196 -11.56 29.38 10.02
N VAL A 197 -10.67 30.37 9.81
CA VAL A 197 -9.31 30.12 9.34
C VAL A 197 -8.52 29.36 10.40
N ALA A 198 -8.65 29.71 11.68
CA ALA A 198 -8.01 28.97 12.77
C ALA A 198 -8.49 27.50 12.79
N ALA A 199 -9.81 27.27 12.72
CA ALA A 199 -10.39 25.93 12.69
C ALA A 199 -9.96 25.13 11.44
N ALA A 200 -9.94 25.76 10.27
CA ALA A 200 -9.45 25.14 9.04
C ALA A 200 -7.94 24.81 9.10
N THR A 201 -7.15 25.67 9.75
CA THR A 201 -5.71 25.48 9.90
C THR A 201 -5.42 24.26 10.78
N VAL A 202 -5.96 24.20 12.01
CA VAL A 202 -5.83 23.02 12.89
C VAL A 202 -6.52 21.78 12.33
N GLY A 203 -7.50 21.99 11.45
CA GLY A 203 -8.16 20.97 10.66
C GLY A 203 -7.38 20.54 9.42
N ASN A 204 -6.08 20.84 9.26
CA ASN A 204 -5.27 20.46 8.09
C ASN A 204 -5.95 20.73 6.73
N LEU A 205 -6.86 21.71 6.68
CA LEU A 205 -7.67 22.00 5.51
C LEU A 205 -6.93 22.97 4.58
N VAL A 206 -6.15 23.87 5.17
CA VAL A 206 -5.45 24.92 4.44
C VAL A 206 -4.24 24.33 3.73
N VAL A 207 -4.08 24.65 2.44
CA VAL A 207 -2.93 24.28 1.62
C VAL A 207 -2.34 25.54 1.03
N ASN A 208 -1.11 25.92 1.41
CA ASN A 208 -0.44 27.15 1.00
C ASN A 208 0.75 26.83 0.08
N TYR A 209 0.78 27.49 -1.08
CA TYR A 209 1.84 27.38 -2.07
C TYR A 209 2.19 28.77 -2.59
N PRO A 210 3.47 29.06 -2.88
CA PRO A 210 4.65 28.20 -2.64
C PRO A 210 5.14 28.22 -1.19
N ASP A 211 4.82 29.26 -0.43
CA ASP A 211 5.21 29.39 0.98
C ASP A 211 4.06 28.94 1.89
N VAL A 212 4.31 27.86 2.65
CA VAL A 212 3.32 27.31 3.59
C VAL A 212 2.90 28.32 4.66
N LYS A 213 3.75 29.30 4.98
CA LYS A 213 3.50 30.34 5.99
C LYS A 213 2.83 31.60 5.44
N GLN A 214 2.41 31.59 4.18
CA GLN A 214 1.78 32.76 3.56
C GLN A 214 0.35 32.41 3.13
N LEU A 215 -0.65 32.98 3.81
CA LEU A 215 -2.06 32.66 3.55
C LEU A 215 -2.62 33.42 2.34
N ASN A 216 -2.20 34.66 2.11
CA ASN A 216 -2.70 35.58 1.08
C ASN A 216 -4.24 35.73 1.10
N PRO A 217 -4.84 36.14 2.23
CA PRO A 217 -6.29 36.03 2.44
C PRO A 217 -7.15 36.82 1.44
N GLN A 218 -6.65 37.96 0.94
CA GLN A 218 -7.37 38.83 0.01
C GLN A 218 -7.16 38.49 -1.47
N GLN A 219 -6.21 37.62 -1.80
CA GLN A 219 -5.94 37.24 -3.19
C GLN A 219 -7.08 36.38 -3.73
N SER A 220 -7.41 36.52 -5.02
CA SER A 220 -8.36 35.62 -5.69
C SER A 220 -7.87 34.17 -5.62
N LEU A 221 -8.78 33.25 -5.29
CA LEU A 221 -8.50 31.82 -5.23
C LEU A 221 -8.37 31.24 -6.65
N THR A 222 -7.25 30.58 -6.95
CA THR A 222 -7.04 29.90 -8.23
C THR A 222 -7.67 28.50 -8.26
N ARG A 223 -7.83 27.93 -9.47
CA ARG A 223 -8.37 26.57 -9.66
C ARG A 223 -7.52 25.47 -9.00
N ALA A 224 -6.20 25.62 -8.98
CA ALA A 224 -5.29 24.69 -8.31
C ALA A 224 -5.45 24.76 -6.79
N GLU A 225 -5.52 25.97 -6.24
CA GLU A 225 -5.72 26.17 -4.80
C GLU A 225 -7.11 25.69 -4.36
N ALA A 226 -8.16 25.99 -5.12
CA ALA A 226 -9.50 25.49 -4.88
C ALA A 226 -9.53 23.95 -4.85
N ALA A 227 -8.85 23.30 -5.80
CA ALA A 227 -8.70 21.84 -5.82
C ALA A 227 -7.96 21.32 -4.58
N ALA A 228 -6.86 21.94 -4.19
CA ALA A 228 -6.11 21.51 -3.00
C ALA A 228 -6.94 21.63 -1.71
N LEU A 229 -7.66 22.73 -1.53
CA LEU A 229 -8.54 22.93 -0.37
C LEU A 229 -9.74 21.96 -0.38
N LEU A 230 -10.36 21.73 -1.53
CA LEU A 230 -11.46 20.76 -1.69
C LEU A 230 -11.01 19.33 -1.41
N TYR A 231 -9.82 18.96 -1.88
CA TYR A 231 -9.23 17.67 -1.60
C TYR A 231 -9.05 17.46 -0.09
N GLN A 232 -8.46 18.43 0.62
CA GLN A 232 -8.30 18.31 2.07
C GLN A 232 -9.64 18.25 2.80
N ALA A 233 -10.64 18.99 2.33
CA ALA A 233 -12.00 18.91 2.83
C ALA A 233 -12.62 17.50 2.65
N LEU A 234 -12.36 16.82 1.53
CA LEU A 234 -12.79 15.43 1.31
C LEU A 234 -12.01 14.42 2.14
N VAL A 235 -10.70 14.63 2.34
CA VAL A 235 -9.87 13.83 3.26
C VAL A 235 -10.46 13.89 4.67
N LYS A 236 -10.88 15.08 5.13
CA LYS A 236 -11.51 15.25 6.44
C LYS A 236 -12.85 14.56 6.59
N GLN A 237 -13.60 14.36 5.51
CA GLN A 237 -14.80 13.53 5.53
C GLN A 237 -14.51 12.03 5.37
N GLY A 238 -13.25 11.61 5.24
CA GLY A 238 -12.87 10.22 5.02
C GLY A 238 -13.27 9.68 3.63
N ARG A 239 -13.52 10.59 2.67
CA ARG A 239 -14.02 10.22 1.32
C ARG A 239 -12.90 9.99 0.31
N VAL A 240 -11.74 10.57 0.54
CA VAL A 240 -10.51 10.33 -0.23
C VAL A 240 -9.35 10.12 0.73
N GLN A 241 -8.34 9.36 0.30
CA GLN A 241 -7.15 9.11 1.10
C GLN A 241 -6.31 10.39 1.25
N PRO A 242 -5.59 10.59 2.37
CA PRO A 242 -4.61 11.68 2.48
C PRO A 242 -3.54 11.59 1.39
N ILE A 243 -2.96 12.74 0.99
CA ILE A 243 -1.79 12.73 0.10
C ILE A 243 -0.65 11.96 0.77
N ALA A 244 -0.01 11.08 0.01
CA ALA A 244 1.14 10.34 0.48
C ALA A 244 2.27 11.30 0.89
N SER A 245 2.81 11.10 2.09
CA SER A 245 3.79 12.01 2.71
C SER A 245 5.09 12.15 1.91
N ASN A 246 5.44 11.15 1.12
CA ASN A 246 6.59 11.15 0.21
C ASN A 246 6.40 12.00 -1.05
N LEU A 247 5.19 12.50 -1.34
CA LEU A 247 4.94 13.38 -2.47
C LEU A 247 5.27 14.83 -2.08
N PRO A 248 5.96 15.61 -2.94
CA PRO A 248 6.26 17.02 -2.66
C PRO A 248 5.02 17.87 -2.33
N ALA A 249 3.84 17.49 -2.81
CA ALA A 249 2.59 18.19 -2.52
C ALA A 249 2.20 18.17 -1.03
N SER A 250 2.66 17.18 -0.25
CA SER A 250 2.34 17.03 1.17
C SER A 250 2.88 18.19 2.02
N GLN A 251 4.01 18.79 1.62
CA GLN A 251 4.66 19.88 2.35
C GLN A 251 3.87 21.19 2.34
N TYR A 252 2.93 21.34 1.41
CA TYR A 252 2.10 22.55 1.26
C TYR A 252 0.86 22.54 2.15
N VAL A 253 0.53 21.40 2.75
CA VAL A 253 -0.60 21.33 3.69
C VAL A 253 -0.20 22.01 4.99
N VAL A 254 -0.89 23.09 5.33
CA VAL A 254 -0.68 23.81 6.59
C VAL A 254 -1.27 22.96 7.70
N ALA A 255 -0.40 22.18 8.34
CA ALA A 255 -0.76 21.47 9.55
C ALA A 255 -0.86 22.50 10.68
N GLY A 256 -2.07 22.95 11.02
CA GLY A 256 -2.29 23.64 12.29
C GLY A 256 -1.86 22.74 13.42
N THR A 257 -1.41 23.35 14.51
CA THR A 257 -0.68 22.75 15.64
C THR A 257 -0.74 21.25 15.58
N PRO A 258 0.37 20.58 15.19
CA PRO A 258 0.36 19.15 15.30
C PRO A 258 -0.02 18.94 16.77
N VAL A 259 -0.95 18.04 17.03
CA VAL A 259 -0.78 17.26 18.26
C VAL A 259 0.63 16.70 18.03
N SER A 260 1.66 17.37 18.58
CA SER A 260 3.03 17.46 18.00
C SER A 260 3.79 16.15 18.04
N THR A 261 3.04 15.13 18.38
CA THR A 261 3.41 13.83 18.82
C THR A 261 2.29 12.97 18.23
N ASP A 262 2.59 12.36 17.08
CA ASP A 262 1.87 11.18 16.60
C ASP A 262 1.85 10.09 17.69
N ILE A 263 1.06 9.03 17.53
CA ILE A 263 0.95 7.96 18.52
C ILE A 263 2.32 7.42 18.97
N VAL A 264 3.28 7.28 18.05
CA VAL A 264 4.60 6.73 18.36
C VAL A 264 5.44 7.75 19.13
N SER A 265 5.44 9.00 18.70
CA SER A 265 6.16 10.09 19.36
C SER A 265 5.55 10.38 20.74
N LEU A 266 4.22 10.31 20.87
CA LEU A 266 3.49 10.46 22.13
C LEU A 266 3.83 9.33 23.09
N ALA A 267 3.81 8.08 22.60
CA ALA A 267 4.25 6.93 23.37
C ALA A 267 5.73 7.06 23.79
N ALA A 268 6.60 7.54 22.90
CA ALA A 268 8.03 7.75 23.19
C ALA A 268 8.28 8.84 24.23
N SER A 269 7.39 9.83 24.34
CA SER A 269 7.45 10.89 25.36
C SER A 269 6.95 10.45 26.74
N SER A 270 6.24 9.32 26.82
CA SER A 270 5.68 8.79 28.06
C SER A 270 6.62 7.79 28.72
N SER A 271 6.86 7.97 30.03
CA SER A 271 7.64 7.03 30.82
C SER A 271 6.97 5.66 30.98
N SER A 272 5.66 5.55 30.67
CA SER A 272 4.89 4.30 30.79
C SER A 272 4.96 3.40 29.55
N PHE A 273 5.51 3.85 28.42
CA PHE A 273 5.50 3.10 27.14
C PHE A 273 6.90 2.88 26.54
N THR A 274 7.95 2.94 27.37
CA THR A 274 9.33 2.77 26.91
C THR A 274 9.59 1.38 26.33
N THR A 275 9.03 0.31 26.92
CA THR A 275 9.15 -1.05 26.37
C THR A 275 8.42 -1.20 25.04
N LEU A 276 7.21 -0.65 24.94
CA LEU A 276 6.40 -0.67 23.72
C LEU A 276 7.13 0.01 22.54
N THR A 277 7.69 1.20 22.78
CA THR A 277 8.39 1.98 21.75
C THR A 277 9.68 1.31 21.29
N SER A 278 10.39 0.60 22.17
CA SER A 278 11.53 -0.25 21.80
C SER A 278 11.09 -1.38 20.87
N LEU A 279 10.02 -2.10 21.22
CA LEU A 279 9.48 -3.18 20.41
C LEU A 279 8.97 -2.72 19.05
N LEU A 280 8.31 -1.55 18.98
CA LEU A 280 7.88 -0.94 17.71
C LEU A 280 9.07 -0.64 16.78
N LYS A 281 10.21 -0.17 17.33
CA LYS A 281 11.44 0.07 16.57
C LYS A 281 12.02 -1.24 16.05
N THR A 282 12.15 -2.26 16.89
CA THR A 282 12.66 -3.60 16.51
C THR A 282 11.78 -4.25 15.44
N ALA A 283 10.47 -4.11 15.56
CA ALA A 283 9.52 -4.64 14.61
C ALA A 283 9.48 -3.84 13.30
N GLY A 284 9.97 -2.60 13.28
CA GLY A 284 9.88 -1.70 12.11
C GLY A 284 8.46 -1.18 11.86
N LEU A 285 7.66 -1.06 12.92
CA LEU A 285 6.28 -0.56 12.84
C LEU A 285 6.16 0.95 13.06
N VAL A 286 7.26 1.61 13.46
CA VAL A 286 7.30 3.06 13.69
C VAL A 286 6.79 3.82 12.48
N ASP A 287 7.32 3.52 11.29
CA ASP A 287 6.95 4.22 10.05
C ASP A 287 5.48 3.99 9.66
N ILE A 288 4.90 2.84 10.05
CA ILE A 288 3.50 2.48 9.78
C ILE A 288 2.58 3.24 10.73
N LEU A 289 2.89 3.27 12.03
CA LEU A 289 2.09 3.94 13.05
C LEU A 289 2.33 5.46 13.12
N GLN A 290 3.29 5.98 12.37
CA GLN A 290 3.47 7.41 12.11
C GLN A 290 2.74 7.89 10.85
N GLN A 291 2.19 6.98 10.03
CA GLN A 291 1.34 7.38 8.92
C GLN A 291 0.11 8.16 9.42
N PRO A 292 -0.48 9.02 8.58
CA PRO A 292 -1.74 9.68 8.90
C PRO A 292 -2.84 8.63 9.17
N GLY A 293 -3.40 8.68 10.38
CA GLY A 293 -4.51 7.82 10.79
C GLY A 293 -5.87 8.42 10.44
N PRO A 294 -6.95 7.86 10.97
CA PRO A 294 -6.99 7.61 12.41
C PRO A 294 -6.72 6.15 12.82
N TYR A 295 -5.99 5.97 13.92
CA TYR A 295 -5.77 4.69 14.60
C TYR A 295 -6.29 4.72 16.04
N THR A 296 -6.68 3.56 16.55
CA THR A 296 -6.92 3.33 17.98
C THR A 296 -5.91 2.30 18.45
N VAL A 297 -5.03 2.70 19.37
CA VAL A 297 -3.97 1.83 19.87
C VAL A 297 -4.24 1.49 21.33
N PHE A 298 -4.45 0.22 21.61
CA PHE A 298 -4.51 -0.29 22.96
C PHE A 298 -3.07 -0.52 23.45
N ALA A 299 -2.44 0.50 24.02
CA ALA A 299 -1.00 0.48 24.34
C ALA A 299 -0.73 -0.20 25.70
N PRO A 300 0.00 -1.33 25.76
CA PRO A 300 0.41 -1.93 27.02
C PRO A 300 1.43 -1.04 27.75
N THR A 301 1.24 -0.85 29.05
CA THR A 301 2.20 -0.13 29.89
C THR A 301 3.45 -0.98 30.18
N ASN A 302 4.51 -0.35 30.69
CA ASN A 302 5.70 -1.06 31.15
C ASN A 302 5.37 -2.14 32.19
N ASP A 303 4.40 -1.89 33.08
CA ASP A 303 3.93 -2.87 34.05
C ASP A 303 3.23 -4.07 33.37
N ALA A 304 2.52 -3.82 32.28
CA ALA A 304 1.91 -4.88 31.47
C ALA A 304 2.96 -5.80 30.84
N PHE A 305 4.09 -5.24 30.39
CA PHE A 305 5.23 -6.02 29.90
C PHE A 305 6.01 -6.71 31.03
N ALA A 306 6.13 -6.08 32.20
CA ALA A 306 6.78 -6.66 33.37
C ALA A 306 5.99 -7.84 33.96
N ALA A 307 4.66 -7.86 33.75
CA ALA A 307 3.81 -8.99 34.12
C ALA A 307 4.00 -10.22 33.20
N LEU A 308 4.66 -10.07 32.04
CA LEU A 308 5.07 -11.21 31.22
C LEU A 308 6.30 -11.89 31.86
N PRO A 309 6.44 -13.22 31.74
CA PRO A 309 7.69 -13.88 32.13
C PRO A 309 8.87 -13.25 31.38
N ALA A 310 9.94 -12.89 32.09
CA ALA A 310 11.09 -12.16 31.52
C ALA A 310 11.68 -12.84 30.27
N ALA A 311 11.75 -14.18 30.27
CA ALA A 311 12.16 -14.99 29.12
C ALA A 311 11.34 -14.70 27.85
N THR A 312 10.03 -14.44 28.00
CA THR A 312 9.13 -14.15 26.87
C THR A 312 9.49 -12.84 26.21
N LEU A 313 9.79 -11.82 27.03
CA LEU A 313 10.10 -10.49 26.53
C LEU A 313 11.44 -10.49 25.78
N GLU A 314 12.45 -11.17 26.34
CA GLU A 314 13.75 -11.35 25.69
C GLU A 314 13.60 -12.06 24.34
N GLN A 315 12.79 -13.12 24.28
CA GLN A 315 12.57 -13.87 23.06
C GLN A 315 11.77 -13.08 22.03
N LEU A 316 10.78 -12.27 22.44
CA LEU A 316 10.07 -11.38 21.51
C LEU A 316 10.98 -10.33 20.88
N GLN A 317 12.07 -9.95 21.54
CA GLN A 317 13.07 -9.03 21.01
C GLN A 317 14.09 -9.69 20.08
N GLN A 318 14.18 -11.03 20.08
CA GLN A 318 15.11 -11.76 19.22
C GLN A 318 14.71 -11.62 17.73
N PRO A 319 15.68 -11.38 16.83
CA PRO A 319 15.42 -11.23 15.39
C PRO A 319 14.65 -12.40 14.77
N GLU A 320 14.85 -13.61 15.30
CA GLU A 320 14.19 -14.85 14.91
C GLU A 320 12.66 -14.77 15.12
N ASN A 321 12.21 -14.06 16.15
CA ASN A 321 10.79 -13.94 16.52
C ASN A 321 10.13 -12.65 16.03
N ARG A 322 10.80 -11.90 15.14
CA ARG A 322 10.31 -10.61 14.65
C ARG A 322 8.92 -10.70 14.01
N GLU A 323 8.60 -11.79 13.31
CA GLU A 323 7.26 -11.97 12.71
C GLU A 323 6.16 -12.10 13.79
N ALA A 324 6.42 -12.87 14.84
CA ALA A 324 5.52 -12.98 15.98
C ALA A 324 5.37 -11.64 16.70
N LEU A 325 6.47 -10.89 16.86
CA LEU A 325 6.44 -9.55 17.42
C LEU A 325 5.59 -8.58 16.57
N VAL A 326 5.72 -8.61 15.24
CA VAL A 326 4.91 -7.79 14.33
C VAL A 326 3.43 -8.14 14.49
N LYS A 327 3.05 -9.42 14.51
CA LYS A 327 1.66 -9.85 14.70
C LYS A 327 1.09 -9.37 16.04
N ILE A 328 1.83 -9.57 17.13
CA ILE A 328 1.43 -9.11 18.47
C ILE A 328 1.22 -7.60 18.46
N LEU A 329 2.15 -6.81 17.91
CA LEU A 329 2.03 -5.35 17.91
C LEU A 329 0.86 -4.86 17.03
N ARG A 330 0.62 -5.47 15.86
CA ARG A 330 -0.54 -5.13 15.01
C ARG A 330 -1.88 -5.50 15.65
N TYR A 331 -1.90 -6.52 16.50
CA TYR A 331 -3.11 -6.91 17.25
C TYR A 331 -3.51 -5.90 18.34
N HIS A 332 -2.62 -4.98 18.70
CA HIS A 332 -2.96 -3.85 19.58
C HIS A 332 -3.51 -2.63 18.83
N VAL A 333 -3.53 -2.68 17.50
CA VAL A 333 -3.90 -1.54 16.64
C VAL A 333 -5.24 -1.84 15.98
N VAL A 334 -6.18 -0.91 16.09
CA VAL A 334 -7.47 -0.95 15.40
C VAL A 334 -7.55 0.25 14.44
N PRO A 335 -7.89 0.05 13.17
CA PRO A 335 -8.15 1.16 12.24
C PRO A 335 -9.35 1.99 12.69
N GLY A 336 -9.26 3.32 12.59
CA GLY A 336 -10.29 4.26 13.07
C GLY A 336 -9.92 4.93 14.39
N ALA A 337 -10.51 6.10 14.68
CA ALA A 337 -10.38 6.76 15.98
C ALA A 337 -11.64 6.46 16.78
N VAL A 338 -11.53 5.56 17.75
CA VAL A 338 -12.61 5.14 18.61
C VAL A 338 -12.29 5.60 20.03
N THR A 339 -12.99 6.63 20.49
CA THR A 339 -12.89 7.12 21.88
C THR A 339 -13.61 6.18 22.83
N ALA A 340 -13.34 6.27 24.13
CA ALA A 340 -13.99 5.45 25.14
C ALA A 340 -15.52 5.59 25.12
N SER A 341 -16.02 6.78 24.79
CA SER A 341 -17.46 7.04 24.60
C SER A 341 -18.05 6.40 23.34
N GLN A 342 -17.23 6.05 22.36
CA GLN A 342 -17.62 5.38 21.12
C GLN A 342 -17.42 3.86 21.21
N LEU A 343 -16.67 3.37 22.20
CA LEU A 343 -16.52 1.94 22.45
C LEU A 343 -17.87 1.35 22.88
N SER A 344 -18.27 0.30 22.18
CA SER A 344 -19.44 -0.52 22.49
C SER A 344 -18.98 -1.94 22.82
N ALA A 345 -19.74 -2.64 23.65
CA ALA A 345 -19.46 -4.05 23.93
C ALA A 345 -19.59 -4.88 22.64
N GLY A 346 -18.58 -5.69 22.33
CA GLY A 346 -18.52 -6.45 21.06
C GLY A 346 -17.12 -6.55 20.48
N GLU A 347 -17.03 -7.00 19.23
CA GLU A 347 -15.74 -7.23 18.56
C GLU A 347 -15.28 -6.01 17.75
N LEU A 348 -13.98 -5.71 17.83
CA LEU A 348 -13.29 -4.73 16.98
C LEU A 348 -12.20 -5.43 16.17
N THR A 349 -12.25 -5.31 14.84
CA THR A 349 -11.23 -5.86 13.96
C THR A 349 -9.91 -5.10 14.10
N THR A 350 -8.83 -5.80 14.41
CA THR A 350 -7.49 -5.21 14.48
C THR A 350 -6.83 -5.11 13.11
N ASP A 351 -5.73 -4.37 13.02
CA ASP A 351 -4.90 -4.27 11.82
C ASP A 351 -4.19 -5.61 11.48
N GLU A 352 -4.07 -6.52 12.46
CA GLU A 352 -3.65 -7.91 12.23
C GLU A 352 -4.73 -8.73 11.49
N GLY A 353 -5.98 -8.25 11.48
CA GLY A 353 -7.13 -8.88 10.83
C GLY A 353 -8.02 -9.67 11.79
N ARG A 354 -7.54 -10.02 12.99
CA ARG A 354 -8.33 -10.71 14.01
C ARG A 354 -9.04 -9.75 14.97
N PRO A 355 -10.22 -10.10 15.48
CA PRO A 355 -10.96 -9.22 16.38
C PRO A 355 -10.43 -9.26 17.81
N VAL A 356 -10.50 -8.12 18.49
CA VAL A 356 -10.43 -8.00 19.95
C VAL A 356 -11.83 -7.78 20.51
N ASN A 357 -12.12 -8.33 21.68
CA ASN A 357 -13.44 -8.24 22.31
C ASN A 357 -13.46 -7.15 23.38
N ILE A 358 -14.31 -6.14 23.20
CA ILE A 358 -14.54 -5.06 24.15
C ILE A 358 -15.63 -5.47 25.12
N LYS A 359 -15.30 -5.45 26.42
CA LYS A 359 -16.25 -5.65 27.52
C LYS A 359 -16.34 -4.38 28.34
N ILE A 360 -17.56 -3.91 28.56
CA ILE A 360 -17.85 -2.72 29.34
C ILE A 360 -18.58 -3.17 30.61
N ASP A 361 -17.96 -2.95 31.77
CA ASP A 361 -18.61 -3.13 33.06
C ASP A 361 -19.27 -1.82 33.46
N SER A 362 -20.59 -1.74 33.25
CA SER A 362 -21.40 -0.56 33.59
C SER A 362 -21.50 -0.28 35.10
N ALA A 363 -21.20 -1.25 35.97
CA ALA A 363 -21.27 -1.05 37.41
C ALA A 363 -20.05 -0.27 37.95
N ASN A 364 -18.89 -0.45 37.31
CA ASN A 364 -17.63 0.15 37.73
C ASN A 364 -17.08 1.17 36.71
N SER A 365 -17.85 1.46 35.65
CA SER A 365 -17.40 2.28 34.51
C SER A 365 -16.05 1.84 33.92
N GLN A 366 -15.80 0.52 33.93
CA GLN A 366 -14.52 -0.06 33.55
C GLN A 366 -14.61 -0.69 32.16
N VAL A 367 -13.73 -0.26 31.25
CA VAL A 367 -13.58 -0.87 29.92
C VAL A 367 -12.45 -1.89 29.96
N SER A 368 -12.65 -3.02 29.28
CA SER A 368 -11.63 -4.04 29.08
C SER A 368 -11.62 -4.55 27.65
N VAL A 369 -10.43 -4.91 27.16
CA VAL A 369 -10.15 -5.45 25.84
C VAL A 369 -9.63 -6.87 26.04
N ASN A 370 -10.40 -7.85 25.61
CA ASN A 370 -10.27 -9.27 25.97
C ASN A 370 -10.30 -9.47 27.49
N ASN A 371 -9.12 -9.57 28.11
CA ASN A 371 -8.93 -9.67 29.56
C ASN A 371 -8.09 -8.50 30.11
N ALA A 372 -7.57 -7.63 29.24
CA ALA A 372 -6.78 -6.45 29.61
C ALA A 372 -7.71 -5.30 30.01
N ARG A 373 -7.47 -4.68 31.16
CA ARG A 373 -8.21 -3.51 31.63
C ARG A 373 -7.58 -2.24 31.07
N VAL A 374 -8.42 -1.31 30.63
CA VAL A 374 -7.99 0.04 30.25
C VAL A 374 -7.71 0.84 31.52
N LEU A 375 -6.45 1.25 31.71
CA LEU A 375 -5.98 2.05 32.84
C LEU A 375 -6.21 3.54 32.62
N GLN A 376 -5.96 4.00 31.40
CA GLN A 376 -6.15 5.38 30.98
C GLN A 376 -6.71 5.37 29.57
N ALA A 377 -7.86 6.00 29.38
CA ALA A 377 -8.52 6.08 28.09
C ALA A 377 -8.36 7.47 27.45
N ASP A 378 -8.64 7.55 26.15
CA ASP A 378 -8.78 8.82 25.41
C ASP A 378 -7.54 9.71 25.39
N VAL A 379 -6.34 9.11 25.36
CA VAL A 379 -5.10 9.87 25.16
C VAL A 379 -5.00 10.25 23.67
N LYS A 380 -5.31 11.50 23.36
CA LYS A 380 -5.40 12.01 21.98
C LYS A 380 -4.02 12.22 21.36
N ALA A 381 -3.83 11.72 20.14
CA ALA A 381 -2.65 11.92 19.30
C ALA A 381 -3.06 12.51 17.93
N SER A 382 -2.10 12.97 17.12
CA SER A 382 -2.41 13.63 15.82
C SER A 382 -2.95 12.67 14.77
N ASN A 383 -2.60 11.39 14.88
CA ASN A 383 -3.05 10.34 13.99
C ASN A 383 -3.93 9.28 14.68
N GLY A 384 -4.49 9.57 15.86
CA GLY A 384 -5.39 8.64 16.52
C GLY A 384 -5.58 8.83 18.02
N VAL A 385 -5.97 7.74 18.71
CA VAL A 385 -6.22 7.69 20.15
C VAL A 385 -5.47 6.51 20.77
N ILE A 386 -4.86 6.73 21.94
CA ILE A 386 -4.23 5.69 22.75
C ILE A 386 -5.15 5.38 23.95
N HIS A 387 -5.38 4.09 24.18
CA HIS A 387 -5.96 3.55 25.40
C HIS A 387 -4.90 2.70 26.10
N ALA A 388 -4.39 3.17 27.24
CA ALA A 388 -3.38 2.45 28.01
C ALA A 388 -4.00 1.21 28.66
N ILE A 389 -3.38 0.04 28.52
CA ILE A 389 -3.88 -1.23 29.07
C ILE A 389 -2.86 -1.89 30.00
N ASN A 390 -3.36 -2.70 30.94
CA ASN A 390 -2.55 -3.37 31.97
C ASN A 390 -1.99 -4.75 31.57
N GLN A 391 -2.28 -5.24 30.37
CA GLN A 391 -1.81 -6.55 29.88
C GLN A 391 -1.47 -6.47 28.38
N VAL A 392 -0.54 -7.31 27.94
CA VAL A 392 -0.23 -7.47 26.51
C VAL A 392 -1.29 -8.36 25.86
N LEU A 393 -1.91 -7.88 24.78
CA LEU A 393 -2.86 -8.64 23.96
C LEU A 393 -2.08 -9.63 23.08
N ILE A 394 -2.39 -10.92 23.22
CA ILE A 394 -1.75 -11.98 22.44
C ILE A 394 -2.78 -12.54 21.45
N PRO A 395 -2.48 -12.56 20.14
CA PRO A 395 -3.31 -13.24 19.16
C PRO A 395 -3.48 -14.73 19.49
N PRO A 396 -4.65 -15.33 19.26
CA PRO A 396 -4.93 -16.71 19.65
C PRO A 396 -4.08 -17.78 18.95
N ASP A 397 -3.43 -17.45 17.83
CA ASP A 397 -2.53 -18.32 17.08
C ASP A 397 -1.05 -18.17 17.50
N VAL A 398 -0.72 -17.20 18.35
CA VAL A 398 0.64 -16.98 18.85
C VAL A 398 0.80 -17.71 20.18
N ASN A 399 1.62 -18.76 20.18
CA ASN A 399 1.90 -19.53 21.39
C ASN A 399 3.14 -18.99 22.13
N ILE A 400 2.92 -18.11 23.11
CA ILE A 400 4.00 -17.54 23.94
C ILE A 400 4.73 -18.57 24.82
N SER A 401 4.15 -19.75 25.05
CA SER A 401 4.79 -20.83 25.81
C SER A 401 5.82 -21.59 24.98
N GLN A 402 5.70 -21.56 23.64
CA GLN A 402 6.72 -22.08 22.74
C GLN A 402 7.91 -21.12 22.59
N LEU A 403 7.68 -19.82 22.82
CA LEU A 403 8.78 -18.87 23.00
C LEU A 403 9.55 -19.27 24.26
N ASN A 404 8.92 -19.32 25.44
CA ASN A 404 9.55 -19.49 26.77
C ASN A 404 10.34 -20.77 27.08
N GLN A 405 10.59 -21.65 26.10
CA GLN A 405 11.46 -22.80 26.33
C GLN A 405 12.92 -22.33 26.30
N PRO A 406 13.76 -22.68 27.29
CA PRO A 406 15.20 -22.52 27.17
C PRO A 406 15.60 -23.20 25.87
N SER A 407 16.28 -22.46 25.00
CA SER A 407 16.96 -23.03 23.85
C SER A 407 18.06 -23.95 24.37
N THR A 408 17.69 -25.16 24.79
CA THR A 408 18.57 -26.32 24.75
C THR A 408 19.05 -26.36 23.32
N GLY A 409 20.33 -26.09 23.09
CA GLY A 409 20.91 -25.93 21.76
C GLY A 409 20.41 -27.01 20.79
N SER A 410 19.38 -26.65 20.03
CA SER A 410 19.11 -27.19 18.73
C SER A 410 19.37 -26.02 17.81
N THR A 411 20.62 -25.91 17.38
CA THR A 411 21.03 -25.20 16.17
C THR A 411 20.41 -25.88 14.95
N THR A 412 19.10 -26.05 14.94
CA THR A 412 18.34 -26.18 13.71
C THR A 412 17.93 -24.75 13.40
N PRO A 413 18.59 -24.08 12.44
CA PRO A 413 17.96 -22.92 11.81
C PRO A 413 16.50 -23.25 11.52
N ASP A 414 15.61 -22.27 11.59
CA ASP A 414 14.24 -22.41 11.10
C ASP A 414 14.30 -22.72 9.58
N VAL A 415 14.53 -24.00 9.28
CA VAL A 415 14.67 -24.57 7.94
C VAL A 415 13.26 -24.88 7.48
N ASN A 416 12.66 -23.91 6.82
CA ASN A 416 11.38 -24.09 6.17
C ASN A 416 11.63 -24.15 4.67
N VAL A 417 11.63 -25.38 4.13
CA VAL A 417 11.94 -25.66 2.74
C VAL A 417 10.89 -25.00 1.84
N GLY A 418 11.35 -24.20 0.88
CA GLY A 418 10.48 -23.51 -0.07
C GLY A 418 10.02 -22.12 0.40
N ARG A 419 10.49 -21.63 1.56
CA ARG A 419 10.22 -20.25 1.98
C ARG A 419 10.82 -19.24 1.01
N SER A 420 10.34 -18.00 1.06
CA SER A 420 11.02 -16.88 0.42
C SER A 420 12.28 -16.49 1.20
N THR A 421 13.36 -16.17 0.48
CA THR A 421 14.59 -15.61 1.05
C THR A 421 14.69 -14.12 0.76
N ARG A 422 15.73 -13.46 1.29
CA ARG A 422 16.09 -12.08 0.93
C ARG A 422 16.27 -11.90 -0.58
N GLY A 423 16.69 -12.94 -1.28
CA GLY A 423 16.86 -12.94 -2.74
C GLY A 423 15.58 -13.25 -3.52
N GLY A 424 14.41 -13.31 -2.87
CA GLY A 424 13.13 -13.60 -3.52
C GLY A 424 12.57 -15.00 -3.25
N ARG A 425 11.49 -15.33 -3.97
CA ARG A 425 10.73 -16.59 -3.82
C ARG A 425 11.53 -17.82 -4.25
N SER A 426 11.09 -18.99 -3.78
CA SER A 426 11.54 -20.27 -4.31
C SER A 426 10.94 -20.49 -5.70
N TYR A 427 11.64 -21.24 -6.55
CA TYR A 427 11.19 -21.51 -7.91
C TYR A 427 11.68 -22.84 -8.44
N ILE A 428 10.98 -23.34 -9.47
CA ILE A 428 11.42 -24.44 -10.32
C ILE A 428 11.26 -24.03 -11.78
N GLY A 429 12.21 -24.40 -12.63
CA GLY A 429 12.28 -23.88 -13.98
C GLY A 429 13.12 -24.71 -14.93
N GLY A 430 13.12 -24.26 -16.17
CA GLY A 430 14.02 -24.75 -17.23
C GLY A 430 15.00 -23.67 -17.66
N GLY A 431 16.12 -24.09 -18.21
CA GLY A 431 17.19 -23.23 -18.69
C GLY A 431 18.12 -23.94 -19.67
N GLY A 432 19.16 -23.24 -20.07
CA GLY A 432 20.28 -23.78 -20.82
C GLY A 432 21.59 -23.59 -20.04
N ASN A 433 22.49 -24.54 -20.18
CA ASN A 433 23.89 -24.42 -19.81
C ASN A 433 24.71 -24.06 -21.06
N ILE A 434 25.69 -23.20 -20.89
CA ILE A 434 26.71 -22.88 -21.90
C ILE A 434 28.05 -23.17 -21.25
N GLY A 435 28.70 -24.23 -21.71
CA GLY A 435 30.07 -24.54 -21.34
C GLY A 435 31.06 -23.43 -21.70
N LEU A 436 31.96 -23.13 -20.75
CA LEU A 436 33.00 -22.10 -20.89
C LEU A 436 34.41 -22.70 -20.91
N SER A 437 34.64 -23.75 -20.12
CA SER A 437 35.91 -24.47 -20.08
C SER A 437 35.73 -25.87 -19.50
N GLY A 438 36.72 -26.72 -19.76
CA GLY A 438 36.69 -28.13 -19.42
C GLY A 438 36.27 -29.00 -20.61
N ASN A 439 36.25 -30.32 -20.44
CA ASN A 439 36.04 -31.27 -21.54
C ASN A 439 35.36 -32.57 -21.09
N ASP A 440 35.01 -32.70 -19.82
CA ASP A 440 34.71 -34.02 -19.25
C ASP A 440 33.32 -34.12 -18.63
N SER A 441 32.50 -33.06 -18.66
CA SER A 441 31.12 -33.14 -18.18
C SER A 441 30.12 -32.30 -18.96
N ALA A 442 28.82 -32.58 -18.81
CA ALA A 442 27.76 -31.77 -19.41
C ALA A 442 27.77 -30.28 -18.96
N LEU A 443 28.54 -29.92 -17.93
CA LEU A 443 28.74 -28.53 -17.51
C LEU A 443 29.66 -27.75 -18.47
N SER A 444 30.61 -28.42 -19.12
CA SER A 444 31.54 -27.80 -20.08
C SER A 444 30.99 -27.77 -21.52
N ASP A 445 29.75 -28.22 -21.71
CA ASP A 445 29.03 -28.23 -22.99
C ASP A 445 27.73 -27.42 -22.98
N SER A 446 27.18 -27.17 -24.18
CA SER A 446 25.89 -26.48 -24.33
C SER A 446 24.72 -27.46 -24.23
N ASN A 447 23.99 -27.42 -23.12
CA ASN A 447 23.01 -28.43 -22.75
C ASN A 447 21.70 -27.83 -22.19
N PHE A 448 20.64 -28.64 -22.13
CA PHE A 448 19.40 -28.25 -21.44
C PHE A 448 19.56 -28.45 -19.93
N ALA A 449 18.99 -27.55 -19.13
CA ALA A 449 19.05 -27.61 -17.68
C ALA A 449 17.67 -27.49 -17.03
N VAL A 450 17.44 -28.24 -15.96
CA VAL A 450 16.37 -27.99 -14.99
C VAL A 450 16.98 -27.29 -13.79
N ILE A 451 16.36 -26.20 -13.36
CA ILE A 451 16.84 -25.38 -12.25
C ILE A 451 15.82 -25.26 -11.15
N SER A 452 16.32 -25.06 -9.93
CA SER A 452 15.48 -24.72 -8.81
C SER A 452 16.21 -23.85 -7.80
N LYS A 453 15.39 -23.17 -6.99
CA LYS A 453 15.82 -22.50 -5.77
C LYS A 453 14.84 -22.89 -4.68
N LEU A 454 15.36 -23.44 -3.60
CA LEU A 454 14.61 -23.78 -2.40
C LEU A 454 15.17 -22.97 -1.23
N GLY A 455 14.42 -21.95 -0.80
CA GLY A 455 14.75 -21.22 0.42
C GLY A 455 14.71 -22.14 1.63
N LEU A 456 15.74 -22.07 2.47
CA LEU A 456 15.83 -22.80 3.74
C LEU A 456 15.61 -21.85 4.91
N THR A 457 16.34 -20.73 4.92
CA THR A 457 16.24 -19.67 5.94
C THR A 457 15.97 -18.32 5.25
N ASN A 458 16.01 -17.22 6.01
CA ASN A 458 15.89 -15.87 5.42
C ASN A 458 16.98 -15.54 4.40
N ASN A 459 18.15 -16.17 4.45
CA ASN A 459 19.31 -15.84 3.63
C ASN A 459 20.06 -17.06 3.07
N LEU A 460 19.61 -18.28 3.38
CA LEU A 460 20.17 -19.51 2.83
C LEU A 460 19.15 -20.19 1.91
N SER A 461 19.61 -20.62 0.76
CA SER A 461 18.89 -21.45 -0.20
C SER A 461 19.72 -22.64 -0.63
N VAL A 462 19.08 -23.73 -1.04
CA VAL A 462 19.71 -24.73 -1.92
C VAL A 462 19.28 -24.43 -3.35
N ARG A 463 20.18 -24.56 -4.32
CA ARG A 463 19.85 -24.41 -5.74
C ARG A 463 20.13 -25.67 -6.55
N PRO A 464 19.40 -26.78 -6.32
CA PRO A 464 19.56 -27.97 -7.12
C PRO A 464 19.32 -27.68 -8.61
N SER A 465 20.20 -28.17 -9.46
CA SER A 465 20.00 -28.18 -10.90
C SER A 465 20.54 -29.46 -11.52
N VAL A 466 19.98 -29.81 -12.68
CA VAL A 466 20.40 -30.97 -13.48
C VAL A 466 20.64 -30.48 -14.89
N ILE A 467 21.82 -30.78 -15.43
CA ILE A 467 22.19 -30.46 -16.80
C ILE A 467 22.24 -31.76 -17.58
N PHE A 468 21.39 -31.85 -18.60
CA PHE A 468 21.22 -33.04 -19.44
C PHE A 468 22.13 -32.92 -20.67
N GLY A 469 23.24 -33.64 -20.64
CA GLY A 469 24.11 -33.90 -21.80
C GLY A 469 24.36 -35.39 -21.95
N ASP A 470 25.44 -35.76 -22.64
CA ASP A 470 25.86 -37.16 -22.78
C ASP A 470 26.11 -37.79 -21.40
N ASP A 471 26.82 -37.06 -20.52
CA ASP A 471 26.99 -37.39 -19.10
C ASP A 471 26.23 -36.38 -18.23
N THR A 472 25.09 -36.79 -17.68
CA THR A 472 24.21 -35.89 -16.91
C THR A 472 24.86 -35.49 -15.59
N ILE A 473 24.91 -34.19 -15.31
CA ILE A 473 25.49 -33.66 -14.07
C ILE A 473 24.42 -33.01 -13.17
N PHE A 474 24.49 -33.31 -11.88
CA PHE A 474 23.65 -32.74 -10.83
C PHE A 474 24.48 -31.74 -10.02
N LEU A 475 23.99 -30.51 -9.89
CA LEU A 475 24.61 -29.48 -9.08
C LEU A 475 23.75 -29.23 -7.85
N VAL A 476 24.32 -29.34 -6.65
CA VAL A 476 23.59 -29.15 -5.38
C VAL A 476 24.32 -28.15 -4.48
N PRO A 477 24.37 -26.86 -4.84
CA PRO A 477 24.97 -25.83 -4.01
C PRO A 477 24.02 -25.35 -2.91
N VAL A 478 24.60 -25.11 -1.73
CA VAL A 478 24.01 -24.24 -0.71
C VAL A 478 24.52 -22.83 -0.96
N THR A 479 23.62 -21.87 -0.91
CA THR A 479 23.83 -20.52 -1.41
C THR A 479 23.37 -19.48 -0.39
N LEU A 480 24.15 -18.42 -0.26
CA LEU A 480 23.82 -17.22 0.49
C LEU A 480 23.16 -16.21 -0.45
N ASP A 481 21.95 -15.81 -0.09
CA ASP A 481 21.13 -14.86 -0.86
C ASP A 481 21.26 -13.44 -0.31
N PHE A 482 21.58 -12.50 -1.20
CA PHE A 482 21.69 -11.09 -0.87
C PHE A 482 20.40 -10.33 -1.21
N SER A 483 20.20 -9.21 -0.52
CA SER A 483 19.06 -8.32 -0.77
C SER A 483 19.09 -7.77 -2.21
N PRO A 484 17.92 -7.53 -2.83
CA PRO A 484 17.86 -7.02 -4.19
C PRO A 484 18.54 -5.64 -4.31
N ARG A 485 19.28 -5.43 -5.40
CA ARG A 485 19.90 -4.16 -5.78
C ARG A 485 19.28 -3.66 -7.08
N THR A 486 19.01 -2.36 -7.17
CA THR A 486 18.52 -1.74 -8.40
C THR A 486 19.57 -1.84 -9.49
N ALA A 487 19.28 -2.59 -10.55
CA ALA A 487 20.15 -2.83 -11.69
C ALA A 487 19.77 -1.93 -12.87
N GLY A 488 19.95 -0.62 -12.70
CA GLY A 488 19.70 0.37 -13.75
C GLY A 488 18.26 0.42 -14.27
N ASN A 489 18.03 1.31 -15.23
CA ASN A 489 16.75 1.45 -15.91
C ASN A 489 16.90 0.96 -17.35
N VAL A 490 16.00 0.09 -17.82
CA VAL A 490 15.84 -0.20 -19.25
C VAL A 490 14.52 0.42 -19.69
N GLY A 491 14.60 1.56 -20.37
CA GLY A 491 13.45 2.42 -20.60
C GLY A 491 12.94 3.04 -19.28
N GLU A 492 11.63 2.99 -19.05
CA GLU A 492 10.99 3.49 -17.81
C GLU A 492 10.88 2.43 -16.70
N ARG A 493 11.39 1.21 -16.94
CA ARG A 493 11.30 0.11 -15.97
C ARG A 493 12.60 -0.03 -15.20
N SER A 494 12.47 0.04 -13.88
CA SER A 494 13.52 -0.31 -12.94
C SER A 494 13.47 -1.81 -12.64
N PHE A 495 14.61 -2.47 -12.71
CA PHE A 495 14.75 -3.90 -12.43
C PHE A 495 15.60 -4.09 -11.18
N ALA A 496 15.16 -5.00 -10.30
CA ALA A 496 15.93 -5.38 -9.13
C ALA A 496 16.60 -6.74 -9.38
N ILE A 497 17.90 -6.84 -9.15
CA ILE A 497 18.63 -8.11 -9.20
C ILE A 497 18.96 -8.55 -7.78
N SER A 498 18.85 -9.84 -7.51
CA SER A 498 19.17 -10.47 -6.23
C SER A 498 20.41 -11.35 -6.40
N PRO A 499 21.61 -10.87 -6.01
CA PRO A 499 22.82 -11.66 -6.11
C PRO A 499 22.81 -12.86 -5.15
N PHE A 500 23.56 -13.90 -5.51
CA PHE A 500 23.86 -15.03 -4.63
C PHE A 500 25.25 -15.58 -4.90
N ILE A 501 25.82 -16.22 -3.87
CA ILE A 501 27.07 -17.01 -3.97
C ILE A 501 26.91 -18.28 -3.14
N GLY A 502 27.52 -19.37 -3.57
CA GLY A 502 27.43 -20.63 -2.86
C GLY A 502 28.52 -21.62 -3.21
N ALA A 503 28.48 -22.72 -2.47
CA ALA A 503 29.32 -23.87 -2.69
C ALA A 503 28.51 -25.14 -2.43
N GLY A 504 28.94 -26.26 -2.99
CA GLY A 504 28.33 -27.55 -2.74
C GLY A 504 29.03 -28.66 -3.48
N VAL A 505 28.24 -29.57 -4.02
CA VAL A 505 28.74 -30.71 -4.77
C VAL A 505 28.20 -30.72 -6.18
N ALA A 506 29.03 -31.17 -7.10
CA ALA A 506 28.64 -31.60 -8.43
C ALA A 506 28.75 -33.12 -8.48
N ILE A 507 27.75 -33.78 -9.06
CA ILE A 507 27.69 -35.23 -9.17
C ILE A 507 27.45 -35.56 -10.62
N GLU A 508 28.43 -36.17 -11.27
CA GLU A 508 28.32 -36.65 -12.63
C GLU A 508 27.79 -38.08 -12.65
N ALA A 509 26.68 -38.29 -13.37
CA ALA A 509 26.03 -39.59 -13.47
C ALA A 509 26.55 -40.36 -14.70
N ASN A 510 27.85 -40.71 -14.66
CA ASN A 510 28.51 -41.61 -15.61
C ASN A 510 28.63 -43.04 -15.01
N LEU A 511 29.39 -43.94 -15.66
CA LEU A 511 29.57 -45.33 -15.21
C LEU A 511 30.31 -45.46 -13.86
N ASP A 512 31.15 -44.49 -13.51
CA ASP A 512 32.02 -44.54 -12.32
C ASP A 512 31.58 -43.55 -11.20
N THR A 513 30.62 -42.67 -11.49
CA THR A 513 30.06 -41.62 -10.63
C THR A 513 31.10 -40.74 -9.96
N ASP A 514 31.43 -39.61 -10.60
CA ASP A 514 32.36 -38.63 -10.06
C ASP A 514 31.64 -37.59 -9.20
N ILE A 515 32.20 -37.31 -8.01
CA ILE A 515 31.66 -36.32 -7.07
C ILE A 515 32.73 -35.29 -6.77
N GLY A 516 32.46 -34.05 -7.14
CA GLY A 516 33.39 -32.94 -7.07
C GLY A 516 32.89 -31.80 -6.20
N LEU A 517 33.80 -30.91 -5.81
CA LEU A 517 33.43 -29.64 -5.20
C LEU A 517 32.80 -28.72 -6.26
N LEU A 518 31.80 -27.94 -5.86
CA LEU A 518 31.13 -26.97 -6.71
C LEU A 518 31.25 -25.58 -6.08
N LEU A 519 31.62 -24.59 -6.87
CA LEU A 519 31.44 -23.17 -6.56
C LEU A 519 30.41 -22.57 -7.51
N THR A 520 29.48 -21.77 -6.99
CA THR A 520 28.44 -21.12 -7.78
C THR A 520 28.29 -19.65 -7.40
N GLY A 521 27.98 -18.81 -8.39
CA GLY A 521 27.63 -17.42 -8.16
C GLY A 521 26.72 -16.90 -9.27
N GLY A 522 25.73 -16.09 -8.91
CA GLY A 522 24.73 -15.66 -9.88
C GLY A 522 23.81 -14.55 -9.39
N VAL A 523 22.80 -14.29 -10.20
CA VAL A 523 21.77 -13.29 -9.93
C VAL A 523 20.39 -13.83 -10.30
N ASP A 524 19.42 -13.57 -9.43
CA ASP A 524 18.00 -13.76 -9.71
C ASP A 524 17.37 -12.40 -10.09
N LEU A 525 16.55 -12.38 -11.13
CA LEU A 525 15.80 -11.22 -11.62
C LEU A 525 14.30 -11.56 -11.58
N PRO A 526 13.56 -11.12 -10.55
CA PRO A 526 12.12 -11.32 -10.49
C PRO A 526 11.41 -10.61 -11.64
N VAL A 527 10.63 -11.35 -12.43
CA VAL A 527 9.83 -10.82 -13.54
C VAL A 527 8.35 -10.96 -13.20
N GLY A 528 7.82 -9.91 -12.59
CA GLY A 528 6.47 -9.92 -12.02
C GLY A 528 6.38 -10.81 -10.77
N SER A 529 5.17 -11.29 -10.45
CA SER A 529 4.93 -12.11 -9.25
C SER A 529 5.18 -13.62 -9.46
N ARG A 530 5.11 -14.09 -10.71
CA ARG A 530 5.06 -15.52 -11.05
C ARG A 530 6.36 -16.10 -11.58
N PHE A 531 7.26 -15.27 -12.11
CA PHE A 531 8.46 -15.76 -12.77
C PHE A 531 9.72 -15.09 -12.22
N THR A 532 10.82 -15.82 -12.24
CA THR A 532 12.17 -15.33 -11.94
C THR A 532 13.09 -15.77 -13.05
N VAL A 533 13.80 -14.83 -13.67
CA VAL A 533 14.90 -15.13 -14.58
C VAL A 533 16.16 -15.29 -13.74
N THR A 534 16.98 -16.30 -14.00
CA THR A 534 18.23 -16.52 -13.25
C THR A 534 19.40 -16.71 -14.19
N GLY A 535 20.57 -16.26 -13.76
CA GLY A 535 21.84 -16.53 -14.41
C GLY A 535 22.92 -16.83 -13.38
N SER A 536 23.67 -17.92 -13.58
CA SER A 536 24.72 -18.36 -12.66
C SER A 536 25.93 -18.92 -13.38
N VAL A 537 27.12 -18.63 -12.88
CA VAL A 537 28.36 -19.33 -13.24
C VAL A 537 28.60 -20.43 -12.22
N ASN A 538 28.88 -21.63 -12.71
CA ASN A 538 29.14 -22.82 -11.91
C ASN A 538 30.51 -23.37 -12.29
N ALA A 539 31.38 -23.58 -11.31
CA ALA A 539 32.70 -24.19 -11.46
C ALA A 539 32.75 -25.48 -10.64
N SER A 540 32.85 -26.60 -11.34
CA SER A 540 32.96 -27.94 -10.77
C SER A 540 34.41 -28.38 -10.75
N PHE A 541 34.84 -29.03 -9.66
CA PHE A 541 36.17 -29.60 -9.49
C PHE A 541 36.00 -31.11 -9.31
N LEU A 542 35.82 -31.83 -10.43
CA LEU A 542 35.78 -33.29 -10.49
C LEU A 542 37.23 -33.78 -10.67
N ASP A 543 37.51 -34.57 -11.72
CA ASP A 543 38.87 -34.87 -12.14
C ASP A 543 39.56 -33.65 -12.77
N ASP A 544 38.80 -32.90 -13.57
CA ASP A 544 39.19 -31.61 -14.13
C ASP A 544 38.24 -30.48 -13.68
N THR A 545 38.64 -29.23 -13.95
CA THR A 545 37.81 -28.06 -13.63
C THR A 545 36.91 -27.70 -14.81
N ASP A 546 35.62 -28.01 -14.68
CA ASP A 546 34.61 -27.62 -15.65
C ASP A 546 33.89 -26.34 -15.22
N VAL A 547 33.66 -25.43 -16.16
CA VAL A 547 32.96 -24.16 -15.89
C VAL A 547 31.82 -23.99 -16.89
N GLY A 548 30.62 -23.72 -16.38
CA GLY A 548 29.43 -23.48 -17.18
C GLY A 548 28.66 -22.23 -16.75
N LEU A 549 28.09 -21.53 -17.73
CA LEU A 549 27.11 -20.46 -17.51
C LEU A 549 25.71 -21.04 -17.70
N LEU A 550 24.93 -21.04 -16.63
CA LEU A 550 23.53 -21.44 -16.65
C LEU A 550 22.64 -20.20 -16.74
N LEU A 551 21.68 -20.21 -17.66
CA LEU A 551 20.63 -19.20 -17.82
C LEU A 551 19.26 -19.87 -17.84
N GLY A 552 18.28 -19.38 -17.08
CA GLY A 552 16.96 -20.01 -17.05
C GLY A 552 15.82 -19.15 -16.53
N VAL A 553 14.61 -19.69 -16.57
CA VAL A 553 13.38 -19.06 -16.06
C VAL A 553 12.67 -20.03 -15.12
N GLY A 554 12.47 -19.59 -13.88
CA GLY A 554 11.74 -20.30 -12.83
C GLY A 554 10.31 -19.79 -12.67
N TYR A 555 9.38 -20.70 -12.40
CA TYR A 555 8.04 -20.41 -11.90
C TYR A 555 8.08 -20.38 -10.37
N ASN A 556 7.64 -19.26 -9.78
CA ASN A 556 7.68 -19.02 -8.35
C ASN A 556 6.57 -19.80 -7.62
N PHE A 557 6.89 -20.35 -6.45
CA PHE A 557 5.90 -20.92 -5.52
C PHE A 557 6.05 -20.34 -4.11
#